data_AF-A0A7C4N0B2-F1
#
_entry.id   AF-A0A7C4N0B2-F1
#
_cell.length_a   1.000
_cell.length_b   1.000
_cell.length_c   1.000
_cell.angle_alpha   90.00
_cell.angle_beta   90.00
_cell.angle_gamma   90.00
#
_symmetry.space_group_name_H-M   'P 1'
#
loop_
_entity.id
_entity.type
_entity.pdbx_description
1 polymer ?
#
loop_
_entity_poly.entity_id
_entity_poly.type
_entity_poly.pdbx_seq_one_letter_code
_entity_poly.pdbx_strand_id
1 'polypeptide(L)' 'MGDDREFSEGETVTSVVKRLGFRADEIKIIFVNGKIAELDTVLRDGDRLGLAPAAGGM' A
#
# COMPACT_ATOMS: atom_id res chain seq x y z
N MET A 1 -2.77 11.51 -16.72
CA MET A 1 -3.72 11.56 -15.60
C MET A 1 -3.22 10.56 -14.57
N GLY A 2 -2.41 11.01 -13.61
CA GLY A 2 -2.05 10.15 -12.47
C GLY A 2 -3.21 10.24 -11.50
N ASP A 3 -3.83 9.11 -11.17
CA ASP A 3 -4.92 9.06 -10.20
C ASP A 3 -4.29 9.28 -8.81
N ASP A 4 -4.24 10.53 -8.37
CA ASP A 4 -3.90 10.88 -6.99
C ASP A 4 -5.01 10.38 -6.07
N ARG A 5 -4.94 9.10 -5.73
CA ARG A 5 -5.89 8.50 -4.79
C ARG A 5 -5.57 8.98 -3.38
N GLU A 6 -6.38 9.93 -2.91
CA GLU A 6 -6.44 10.36 -1.53
C GLU A 6 -6.78 9.15 -0.64
N PHE A 7 -5.90 8.83 0.31
CA PHE A 7 -6.16 7.84 1.35
C PHE A 7 -7.09 8.46 2.41
N SER A 8 -8.07 7.72 2.91
CA SER A 8 -8.82 8.19 4.07
C SER A 8 -7.90 8.26 5.29
N GLU A 9 -7.99 9.33 6.08
CA GLU A 9 -7.24 9.46 7.33
C GLU A 9 -7.50 8.25 8.23
N GLY A 10 -6.44 7.50 8.54
CA GLY A 10 -6.54 6.29 9.37
C GLY A 10 -6.69 4.98 8.58
N GLU A 11 -6.65 5.02 7.25
CA GLU A 11 -6.72 3.81 6.43
C GLU A 11 -5.42 3.00 6.54
N THR A 12 -5.50 1.70 6.80
CA THR A 12 -4.30 0.85 6.86
C THR A 12 -3.89 0.35 5.49
N VAL A 13 -2.61 0.00 5.33
CA VAL A 13 -2.10 -0.63 4.11
C VAL A 13 -2.93 -1.85 3.72
N THR A 14 -3.33 -2.68 4.69
CA THR A 14 -4.22 -3.83 4.45
C THR A 14 -5.54 -3.44 3.80
N SER A 15 -6.16 -2.34 4.25
CA SER A 15 -7.42 -1.85 3.69
C SER A 15 -7.23 -1.42 2.24
N VAL A 16 -6.14 -0.69 1.95
CA VAL A 16 -5.80 -0.27 0.58
C VAL A 16 -5.57 -1.48 -0.32
N VAL A 17 -4.72 -2.42 0.09
CA VAL A 17 -4.42 -3.65 -0.65
C VAL A 17 -5.70 -4.43 -0.97
N LYS A 18 -6.58 -4.58 0.03
CA LYS A 18 -7.88 -5.26 -0.12
C LYS A 18 -8.83 -4.52 -1.06
N ARG A 19 -8.86 -3.18 -1.01
CA ARG A 19 -9.67 -2.32 -1.87
C ARG A 19 -9.19 -2.33 -3.33
N LEU A 20 -7.89 -2.53 -3.54
CA LEU A 20 -7.29 -2.77 -4.86
C LEU A 20 -7.57 -4.19 -5.40
N GLY A 21 -8.10 -5.09 -4.56
CA GLY A 21 -8.38 -6.48 -4.93
C GLY A 21 -7.17 -7.40 -4.81
N PHE A 22 -6.04 -6.92 -4.27
CA PHE A 22 -4.88 -7.75 -3.99
C PHE A 22 -5.01 -8.43 -2.63
N ARG A 23 -4.35 -9.59 -2.46
CA ARG A 23 -4.19 -10.18 -1.14
C ARG A 23 -2.92 -9.64 -0.48
N ALA A 24 -3.00 -9.40 0.82
CA ALA A 24 -1.86 -9.12 1.68
C ALA A 24 -0.69 -10.10 1.47
N ASP A 25 -1.01 -11.39 1.29
CA ASP A 25 -0.04 -12.47 1.08
C ASP A 25 0.73 -12.36 -0.26
N GLU A 26 0.17 -11.67 -1.25
CA GLU A 26 0.83 -11.43 -2.54
C GLU A 26 1.79 -10.25 -2.49
N ILE A 27 1.75 -9.43 -1.44
CA ILE A 27 2.63 -8.28 -1.25
C ILE A 27 3.85 -8.73 -0.45
N LYS A 28 5.04 -8.66 -1.05
CA LYS A 28 6.30 -9.01 -0.36
C LYS A 28 6.93 -7.85 0.36
N ILE A 29 6.82 -6.64 -0.19
CA ILE A 29 7.44 -5.44 0.39
C ILE A 29 6.47 -4.28 0.31
N ILE A 30 6.37 -3.53 1.41
CA ILE A 30 5.53 -2.35 1.54
C ILE A 30 6.43 -1.18 1.89
N PHE A 31 6.24 -0.08 1.18
CA PHE A 31 6.95 1.16 1.41
C PHE A 31 5.95 2.27 1.72
N VAL A 32 6.13 2.95 2.84
CA VAL A 32 5.32 4.11 3.22
C VAL A 32 6.28 5.29 3.37
N ASN A 33 6.09 6.34 2.57
CA ASN A 33 6.96 7.53 2.55
C ASN A 33 8.45 7.19 2.36
N GLY A 34 8.75 6.15 1.56
CA GLY A 34 10.11 5.68 1.28
C GLY A 34 10.74 4.82 2.39
N LYS A 35 9.98 4.43 3.41
CA LYS A 35 10.42 3.52 4.48
C LYS A 35 9.69 2.18 4.39
N ILE A 36 10.38 1.09 4.68
CA ILE A 36 9.75 -0.22 4.78
C ILE A 36 8.75 -0.21 5.93
N ALA A 37 7.54 -0.66 5.67
CA ALA A 37 6.44 -0.66 6.62
C ALA A 37 5.69 -2.00 6.58
N GLU A 38 4.78 -2.22 7.53
CA GLU A 38 3.98 -3.44 7.59
C GLU A 38 2.54 -3.21 7.10
N LEU A 39 1.80 -4.30 6.90
CA LEU A 39 0.39 -4.28 6.47
C LEU A 39 -0.53 -3.56 7.46
N ASP A 40 -0.17 -3.56 8.74
CA ASP A 40 -0.91 -2.88 9.81
C ASP A 40 -0.61 -1.38 9.89
N THR A 41 0.34 -0.89 9.08
CA THR A 41 0.71 0.53 9.07
C THR A 41 -0.49 1.38 8.67
N VAL A 42 -0.79 2.36 9.51
CA VAL A 42 -1.82 3.37 9.26
C VAL A 42 -1.25 4.44 8.33
N LEU A 43 -1.93 4.66 7.20
CA LEU A 43 -1.63 5.70 6.23
C LEU A 43 -2.37 6.99 6.61
N ARG A 44 -1.73 8.11 6.34
CA ARG A 44 -2.29 9.44 6.56
C ARG A 44 -2.43 10.14 5.22
N ASP A 45 -3.19 11.22 5.22
CA ASP A 45 -3.29 12.07 4.05
C ASP A 45 -1.89 12.57 3.63
N GLY A 46 -1.58 12.47 2.34
CA GLY A 46 -0.26 12.79 1.78
C GLY A 46 0.82 11.70 1.94
N ASP A 47 0.55 10.55 2.58
CA ASP A 47 1.48 9.41 2.58
C ASP A 47 1.62 8.81 1.18
N ARG A 48 2.86 8.48 0.79
CA ARG A 48 3.11 7.68 -0.42
C ARG A 48 3.22 6.20 -0.08
N LEU A 49 2.24 5.43 -0.52
CA LEU A 49 2.28 3.97 -0.44
C LEU A 49 2.88 3.36 -1.73
N GLY A 50 3.96 2.62 -1.58
CA GLY A 50 4.51 1.72 -2.59
C GLY A 50 4.28 0.26 -2.18
N LEU A 51 3.79 -0.55 -3.09
CA LEU A 51 3.57 -1.98 -2.88
C LEU A 51 4.39 -2.75 -3.91
N ALA A 52 5.21 -3.69 -3.44
CA ALA A 52 5.97 -4.60 -4.31
C ALA A 52 5.40 -6.02 -4.17
N PRO A 53 4.75 -6.54 -5.22
CA PRO A 53 4.26 -7.91 -5.20
C PRO A 53 5.41 -8.92 -5.18
N ALA A 54 5.14 -10.09 -4.62
CA ALA A 54 6.04 -11.23 -4.61
C ALA A 54 6.36 -11.73 -6.03
N ALA A 55 5.35 -11.60 -6.91
CA ALA A 55 5.44 -11.84 -8.33
C ALA A 55 6.14 -10.65 -9.01
N GLY A 56 7.46 -10.54 -8.82
CA GLY A 56 8.28 -9.89 -9.82
C GLY A 56 8.07 -10.67 -11.11
N GLY A 57 7.31 -10.09 -12.05
CA GLY A 57 7.04 -10.69 -13.35
C GLY A 57 8.34 -11.18 -13.98
N MET A 58 8.28 -12.37 -14.59
CA MET A 58 9.33 -12.91 -15.44
C MET A 58 9.65 -11.96 -16.59
#